data_AF-A0A2G9PFE0-F1
#
_entry.id   AF-A0A2G9PFE0-F1
#
_cell.length_a   1.000
_cell.length_b   1.000
_cell.length_c   1.000
_cell.angle_alpha   90.00
_cell.angle_beta   90.00
_cell.angle_gamma   90.00
#
_symmetry.space_group_name_H-M   'P 1'
#
loop_
_entity.id
_entity.type
_entity.pdbx_description
1 polymer ?
#
loop_
_entity_poly.entity_id
_entity_poly.type
_entity_poly.pdbx_seq_one_letter_code
_entity_poly.pdbx_strand_id
1 'polypeptide(L)'
;MNPLTTLALLFVATVTLLVIFSGTPFTMQETCVYPVAVHGEIARSGDAFGGYASSASIAGQIRAAEESSEAGAILLDVDSPGGSPVASKEIYDAVANASKPVVAYFGESAASGGYYAAAPSTTSSRTRTP
;
A
#
# COMPACT_ATOMS: atom_id res chain seq x y z
N MET A 1 -0.01 38.86 -38.37
CA MET A 1 -0.42 37.52 -37.95
C MET A 1 -1.06 36.83 -39.13
N ASN A 2 -0.66 35.60 -39.44
CA ASN A 2 -1.14 34.90 -40.63
C ASN A 2 -2.58 34.42 -40.36
N PRO A 3 -3.50 34.51 -41.34
CA PRO A 3 -4.90 34.09 -41.15
C PRO A 3 -5.01 32.60 -40.78
N LEU A 4 -4.02 31.80 -41.18
CA LEU A 4 -3.89 30.39 -40.82
C LEU A 4 -3.65 30.17 -39.31
N THR A 5 -2.83 31.03 -38.67
CA THR A 5 -2.47 30.86 -37.26
C THR A 5 -3.61 31.24 -36.32
N THR A 6 -4.43 32.23 -36.71
CA THR A 6 -5.63 32.61 -35.94
C THR A 6 -6.73 31.55 -36.01
N LEU A 7 -6.89 30.88 -37.16
CA LEU A 7 -7.85 29.78 -37.30
C LEU A 7 -7.44 28.56 -36.45
N ALA A 8 -6.15 28.24 -36.44
CA ALA A 8 -5.61 27.16 -35.62
C ALA A 8 -5.81 27.40 -34.11
N LEU A 9 -5.57 28.63 -33.64
CA LEU A 9 -5.79 29.00 -32.24
C LEU A 9 -7.26 28.91 -31.83
N LEU A 10 -8.18 29.35 -32.69
CA LEU A 10 -9.62 29.22 -32.46
C LEU A 10 -10.07 27.76 -32.40
N PHE A 11 -9.56 26.91 -33.30
CA PHE A 11 -9.86 25.49 -33.31
C PHE A 11 -9.37 24.78 -32.04
N VAL A 12 -8.15 25.10 -31.59
CA VAL A 12 -7.63 24.56 -30.32
C VAL A 12 -8.46 25.06 -29.14
N ALA A 13 -8.82 26.34 -29.10
CA ALA A 13 -9.64 26.91 -28.03
C ALA A 13 -11.03 26.26 -27.96
N THR A 14 -11.69 26.03 -29.10
CA THR A 14 -13.03 25.41 -29.12
C THR A 14 -12.99 23.92 -28.76
N VAL A 15 -11.98 23.18 -29.21
CA VAL A 15 -11.81 21.77 -28.80
C VAL A 15 -11.52 21.67 -27.31
N THR A 16 -10.68 22.55 -26.77
CA THR A 16 -10.36 22.58 -25.33
C THR A 16 -11.61 22.92 -24.50
N LEU A 17 -12.37 23.94 -24.93
CA LEU A 17 -13.63 24.31 -24.27
C LEU A 17 -14.66 23.17 -24.33
N LEU A 18 -14.76 22.48 -25.46
CA LEU A 18 -15.69 21.37 -25.65
C LEU A 18 -15.35 20.16 -24.76
N VAL A 19 -14.06 19.86 -24.55
CA VAL A 19 -13.61 18.81 -23.61
C VAL A 19 -13.93 19.17 -22.16
N ILE A 20 -13.78 20.44 -21.78
CA ILE A 20 -14.15 20.92 -20.44
C ILE A 20 -15.67 20.85 -20.24
N PHE A 21 -16.46 21.23 -21.27
CA PHE A 21 -17.91 21.28 -21.20
C PHE A 21 -18.58 19.90 -21.34
N SER A 22 -17.94 18.94 -22.01
CA SER A 22 -18.42 17.55 -22.10
C SER A 22 -18.30 16.79 -20.78
N GLY A 23 -17.73 17.42 -19.74
CA GLY A 23 -17.75 16.91 -18.38
C GLY A 23 -17.08 15.55 -18.27
N THR A 24 -16.02 15.29 -19.05
CA THR A 24 -15.23 14.06 -18.88
C THR A 24 -14.90 13.95 -17.40
N PRO A 25 -15.42 12.95 -16.68
CA PRO A 25 -15.16 12.86 -15.26
C PRO A 25 -13.66 12.65 -15.14
N PHE A 26 -12.99 13.62 -14.52
CA PHE A 26 -11.70 13.34 -13.92
C PHE A 26 -12.00 12.28 -12.88
N THR A 27 -11.76 11.01 -13.21
CA THR A 27 -11.92 9.91 -12.27
C THR A 27 -10.84 10.08 -11.22
N MET A 28 -11.17 10.82 -10.15
CA MET A 28 -10.53 10.61 -8.86
C MET A 28 -10.88 9.16 -8.49
N GLN A 29 -10.02 8.21 -8.86
CA GLN A 29 -10.17 6.84 -8.38
C GLN A 29 -10.00 6.96 -6.87
N GLU A 30 -11.08 6.79 -6.10
CA GLU A 30 -10.96 6.62 -4.65
C GLU A 30 -10.18 5.33 -4.43
N THR A 31 -8.86 5.44 -4.29
CA THR A 31 -7.99 4.31 -4.02
C THR A 31 -8.03 4.02 -2.54
N CYS A 32 -8.59 2.87 -2.17
CA CYS A 32 -8.60 2.38 -0.81
C CYS A 32 -7.19 1.97 -0.39
N VAL A 33 -6.88 2.14 0.89
CA VAL A 33 -5.67 1.59 1.49
C VAL A 33 -6.06 0.29 2.18
N TYR A 34 -5.37 -0.81 1.84
CA TYR A 34 -5.66 -2.12 2.42
C TYR A 34 -4.81 -2.32 3.70
N PRO A 35 -5.41 -2.38 4.89
CA PRO A 35 -4.66 -2.60 6.13
C PRO A 35 -4.28 -4.07 6.29
N VAL A 36 -3.05 -4.33 6.69
CA VAL A 36 -2.52 -5.65 7.03
C VAL A 36 -1.86 -5.56 8.40
N ALA A 37 -2.46 -6.21 9.40
CA ALA A 37 -1.96 -6.21 10.77
C ALA A 37 -0.90 -7.30 10.99
N VAL A 38 0.25 -6.91 11.53
CA VAL A 38 1.34 -7.77 12.00
C VAL A 38 1.43 -7.60 13.52
N HIS A 39 0.45 -8.19 14.21
CA HIS A 39 0.30 -8.06 15.66
C HIS A 39 0.68 -9.34 16.39
N GLY A 40 1.43 -9.22 17.48
CA GLY A 40 1.87 -10.36 18.29
C GLY A 40 3.12 -11.06 17.76
N GLU A 41 3.46 -12.22 18.31
CA GLU A 41 4.68 -12.95 17.96
C GLU A 41 4.60 -13.53 16.54
N ILE A 42 5.66 -13.36 15.73
CA ILE A 42 5.70 -13.82 14.35
C ILE A 42 6.00 -15.32 14.29
N ALA A 43 5.06 -16.10 13.77
CA ALA A 43 5.18 -17.54 13.61
C ALA A 43 4.67 -17.99 12.23
N ARG A 44 5.01 -19.21 11.80
CA ARG A 44 4.64 -19.69 10.47
C ARG A 44 3.16 -20.09 10.37
N SER A 45 2.66 -20.79 11.39
CA SER A 45 1.24 -21.08 11.60
C SER A 45 0.82 -20.48 12.92
N GLY A 46 -0.33 -19.82 12.95
CA GLY A 46 -0.92 -19.29 14.18
C GLY A 46 -1.74 -20.34 14.91
N ASP A 47 -1.75 -20.25 16.23
CA ASP A 47 -2.55 -21.10 17.11
C ASP A 47 -4.01 -20.61 17.13
N ALA A 48 -4.96 -21.51 17.39
CA ALA A 48 -6.39 -21.18 17.50
C ALA A 48 -6.73 -20.14 18.59
N PHE A 49 -5.77 -19.77 19.44
CA PHE A 49 -5.91 -18.83 20.56
C PHE A 49 -5.39 -17.42 20.27
N GLY A 50 -5.06 -17.08 19.02
CA GLY A 50 -5.12 -15.69 18.53
C GLY A 50 -4.03 -14.72 18.99
N GLY A 51 -2.86 -15.19 19.42
CA GLY A 51 -1.73 -14.33 19.85
C GLY A 51 -0.58 -14.19 18.84
N TYR A 52 -0.68 -14.82 17.67
CA TYR A 52 0.43 -14.94 16.71
C TYR A 52 0.16 -14.23 15.39
N ALA A 53 1.15 -13.47 14.93
CA ALA A 53 1.25 -12.96 13.57
C ALA A 53 1.69 -14.11 12.64
N SER A 54 0.72 -14.81 12.04
CA SER A 54 1.01 -15.89 11.08
C SER A 54 1.54 -15.32 9.76
N SER A 55 2.75 -15.71 9.37
CA SER A 55 3.34 -15.31 8.08
C SER A 55 2.48 -15.73 6.89
N ALA A 56 1.89 -16.93 6.94
CA ALA A 56 0.99 -17.42 5.89
C ALA A 56 -0.28 -16.55 5.76
N SER A 57 -0.88 -16.15 6.88
CA SER A 57 -2.04 -15.26 6.89
C SER A 57 -1.69 -13.87 6.35
N ILE A 58 -0.57 -13.29 6.81
CA ILE A 58 -0.12 -11.96 6.38
C ILE A 58 0.23 -11.94 4.89
N ALA A 59 0.97 -12.94 4.40
CA ALA A 59 1.27 -13.07 2.97
C ALA A 59 0.00 -13.24 2.13
N GLY A 60 -0.99 -13.98 2.64
CA GLY A 60 -2.30 -14.11 2.01
C GLY A 60 -3.06 -12.79 1.92
N GLN A 61 -3.01 -11.96 2.96
CA GLN A 61 -3.62 -10.63 2.97
C GLN A 61 -2.93 -9.66 1.99
N ILE A 62 -1.59 -9.68 1.93
CA ILE A 62 -0.83 -8.90 0.95
C ILE A 62 -1.22 -9.33 -0.47
N ARG A 63 -1.33 -10.63 -0.73
CA ARG A 63 -1.78 -11.15 -2.01
C ARG A 63 -3.22 -10.70 -2.36
N ALA A 64 -4.14 -10.76 -1.40
CA ALA A 64 -5.51 -10.28 -1.60
C ALA A 64 -5.53 -8.77 -1.92
N ALA A 65 -4.67 -8.00 -1.25
CA ALA A 65 -4.51 -6.58 -1.53
C ALA A 65 -3.96 -6.34 -2.95
N GLU A 66 -3.00 -7.13 -3.43
CA GLU A 66 -2.47 -7.06 -4.80
C GLU A 66 -3.57 -7.35 -5.85
N GLU A 67 -4.42 -8.36 -5.60
CA GLU A 67 -5.48 -8.79 -6.52
C GLU A 67 -6.68 -7.81 -6.56
N SER A 68 -6.86 -6.95 -5.55
CA SER A 68 -7.98 -5.99 -5.48
C SER A 68 -7.76 -4.76 -6.37
N SER A 69 -8.65 -4.48 -7.32
CA SER A 69 -8.57 -3.25 -8.14
C SER A 69 -8.85 -1.95 -7.38
N GLU A 70 -9.47 -2.04 -6.20
CA GLU A 70 -9.80 -0.89 -5.35
C GLU A 70 -8.65 -0.48 -4.43
N ALA A 71 -7.76 -1.43 -4.11
CA ALA A 71 -6.61 -1.16 -3.25
C ALA A 71 -5.50 -0.45 -4.03
N GLY A 72 -5.23 0.81 -3.69
CA GLY A 72 -4.15 1.61 -4.26
C GLY A 72 -2.82 1.48 -3.53
N ALA A 73 -2.87 1.07 -2.26
CA ALA A 73 -1.70 0.91 -1.40
C ALA A 73 -1.99 -0.12 -0.30
N ILE A 74 -0.93 -0.62 0.31
CA ILE A 74 -0.97 -1.54 1.45
C ILE A 74 -0.42 -0.80 2.66
N LEU A 75 -1.18 -0.77 3.76
CA LEU A 75 -0.72 -0.29 5.06
C LEU A 75 -0.36 -1.49 5.92
N LEU A 76 0.94 -1.67 6.18
CA LEU A 76 1.44 -2.69 7.08
C LEU A 76 1.50 -2.12 8.50
N ASP A 77 0.52 -2.47 9.33
CA ASP A 77 0.46 -2.06 10.74
C ASP A 77 1.21 -3.07 11.61
N VAL A 78 2.36 -2.66 12.15
CA VAL A 78 3.32 -3.54 12.81
C VAL A 78 3.33 -3.24 14.31
N ASP A 79 2.85 -4.21 15.09
CA ASP A 79 2.91 -4.23 16.55
C ASP A 79 3.33 -5.63 17.03
N SER A 80 4.62 -5.94 16.88
CA SER A 80 5.19 -7.24 17.15
C SER A 80 6.50 -7.16 17.96
N PRO A 81 6.68 -8.02 18.97
CA PRO A 81 7.98 -8.20 19.64
C PRO A 81 9.00 -8.96 18.78
N GLY A 82 8.62 -9.42 17.58
CA GLY A 82 9.42 -10.28 16.71
C GLY A 82 8.93 -11.74 16.78
N GLY A 83 9.83 -12.68 16.50
CA GLY A 83 9.49 -14.11 16.49
C GLY A 83 10.43 -14.90 15.59
N SER A 84 9.88 -15.90 14.89
CA SER A 84 10.64 -16.77 13.99
C SER A 84 11.30 -15.98 12.85
N PRO A 85 12.64 -16.11 12.66
CA PRO A 85 13.35 -15.48 11.54
C PRO A 85 12.84 -15.94 10.17
N VAL A 86 12.44 -17.22 10.06
CA VAL A 86 11.91 -17.79 8.82
C VAL A 86 10.57 -17.18 8.47
N ALA A 87 9.64 -17.11 9.44
CA ALA A 87 8.34 -16.50 9.24
C ALA A 87 8.45 -14.98 8.97
N SER A 88 9.38 -14.30 9.64
CA SER A 88 9.68 -12.89 9.38
C SER A 88 10.23 -12.68 7.95
N LYS A 89 11.05 -13.62 7.45
CA LYS A 89 11.54 -13.60 6.06
C LYS A 89 10.43 -13.87 5.04
N GLU A 90 9.49 -14.74 5.34
CA GLU A 90 8.32 -14.96 4.47
C GLU A 90 7.49 -13.68 4.31
N ILE A 91 7.28 -12.93 5.39
CA ILE A 91 6.59 -11.63 5.33
C ILE A 91 7.45 -10.61 4.58
N TYR A 92 8.76 -10.54 4.85
CA TYR A 92 9.69 -9.69 4.11
C TYR A 92 9.57 -9.94 2.60
N ASP A 93 9.61 -11.21 2.17
CA ASP A 93 9.56 -11.57 0.76
C ASP A 93 8.18 -11.21 0.17
N ALA A 94 7.08 -11.35 0.93
CA ALA A 94 5.76 -10.92 0.47
C ALA A 94 5.68 -9.39 0.27
N VAL A 95 6.22 -8.61 1.20
CA VAL A 95 6.27 -7.14 1.10
C VAL A 95 7.20 -6.69 -0.04
N ALA A 96 8.36 -7.32 -0.20
CA ALA A 96 9.33 -6.98 -1.23
C ALA A 96 8.84 -7.27 -2.65
N ASN A 97 7.95 -8.26 -2.81
CA ASN A 97 7.38 -8.63 -4.10
C ASN A 97 6.02 -7.97 -4.38
N ALA A 98 5.51 -7.13 -3.46
CA ALA A 98 4.29 -6.38 -3.71
C ALA A 98 4.53 -5.34 -4.81
N SER A 99 3.63 -5.30 -5.80
CA SER A 99 3.70 -4.30 -6.87
C SER A 99 3.08 -2.97 -6.44
N LYS A 100 2.16 -3.02 -5.46
CA LYS A 100 1.53 -1.85 -4.87
C LYS A 100 2.43 -1.25 -3.79
N PRO A 101 2.39 0.09 -3.62
CA PRO A 101 3.16 0.73 -2.57
C PRO A 101 2.78 0.18 -1.19
N VAL A 102 3.77 -0.30 -0.45
CA VAL A 102 3.60 -0.76 0.92
C VAL A 102 4.15 0.30 1.87
N VAL A 103 3.30 0.80 2.75
CA VAL A 103 3.65 1.76 3.81
C VAL A 103 3.64 1.02 5.14
N ALA A 104 4.75 1.03 5.86
CA ALA A 104 4.82 0.48 7.21
C ALA A 104 4.47 1.54 8.25
N TYR A 105 3.57 1.19 9.16
CA TYR A 105 3.26 1.94 10.37
C TYR A 105 3.70 1.11 11.56
N PHE A 106 4.60 1.66 12.37
CA PHE A 106 5.10 0.98 13.57
C PHE A 106 4.35 1.49 14.80
N GLY A 107 3.65 0.56 15.46
CA GLY A 107 2.99 0.76 16.75
C GLY A 107 3.95 0.76 17.94
N GLU A 108 3.48 0.30 19.10
CA GLU A 108 4.24 0.37 20.36
C GLU A 108 5.48 -0.53 20.35
N SER A 109 5.38 -1.72 19.75
CA SER A 109 6.49 -2.66 19.63
C SER A 109 6.76 -3.03 18.17
N ALA A 110 7.96 -2.77 17.67
CA ALA A 110 8.40 -3.21 16.35
C ALA A 110 9.84 -3.73 16.44
N ALA A 111 10.04 -4.81 17.19
CA ALA A 111 11.36 -5.32 17.51
C ALA A 111 11.74 -6.54 16.66
N SER A 112 13.02 -6.64 16.31
CA SER A 112 13.63 -7.81 15.66
C SER A 112 12.90 -8.24 14.37
N GLY A 113 12.15 -9.36 14.43
CA GLY A 113 11.38 -9.90 13.30
C GLY A 113 10.35 -8.94 12.73
N GLY A 114 9.70 -8.11 13.57
CA GLY A 114 8.70 -7.14 13.11
C GLY A 114 9.32 -6.02 12.26
N TYR A 115 10.47 -5.49 12.68
CA TYR A 115 11.22 -4.52 11.87
C TYR A 115 11.79 -5.17 10.61
N TYR A 116 12.31 -6.40 10.74
CA TYR A 116 12.85 -7.15 9.60
C TYR A 116 11.77 -7.37 8.53
N ALA A 117 10.59 -7.84 8.90
CA ALA A 117 9.47 -8.07 8.00
C ALA A 117 9.04 -6.79 7.24
N ALA A 118 9.11 -5.62 7.89
CA ALA A 118 8.71 -4.33 7.33
C ALA A 118 9.84 -3.60 6.58
N ALA A 119 11.08 -4.08 6.63
CA ALA A 119 12.24 -3.44 6.02
C ALA A 119 12.13 -3.16 4.49
N PRO A 120 11.45 -3.99 3.67
CA PRO A 120 11.32 -3.70 2.24
C PRO A 120 10.16 -2.73 1.91
N SER A 121 9.48 -2.17 2.91
CA SER A 121 8.42 -1.18 2.70
C SER A 121 8.95 0.10 2.02
N THR A 122 8.11 0.70 1.17
CA THR A 122 8.45 1.91 0.41
C THR A 122 8.60 3.14 1.31
N THR A 123 7.82 3.21 2.39
CA THR A 123 7.90 4.29 3.37
C THR A 123 7.57 3.71 4.73
N SER A 124 8.34 4.12 5.75
CA SER A 124 8.10 3.72 7.13
C SER A 124 7.87 4.94 8.02
N SER A 125 6.83 4.88 8.86
CA SER A 125 6.51 5.89 9.85
C SER A 125 6.48 5.26 11.25
N ARG A 126 7.03 5.96 12.23
CA ARG A 126 7.12 5.49 13.62
C ARG A 126 6.32 6.42 14.51
N THR A 127 5.49 5.88 15.41
CA THR A 127 4.81 6.70 16.42
C THR A 127 5.83 7.36 17.32
N ARG A 128 5.86 8.71 17.33
CA ARG A 128 6.53 9.48 18.36
C ARG A 128 5.53 9.65 19.50
N THR A 129 5.56 8.76 20.48
CA THR A 129 4.83 8.96 21.72
C THR A 129 5.31 10.27 22.38
N PRO A 130 4.40 11.13 22.88
CA PRO A 130 4.74 12.40 23.51
C PRO A 130 5.49 12.22 24.84
#